data_AF-A0A351I149-F1
#
_entry.id   AF-A0A351I149-F1
#
_cell.length_a   1.000
_cell.length_b   1.000
_cell.length_c   1.000
_cell.angle_alpha   90.00
_cell.angle_beta   90.00
_cell.angle_gamma   90.00
#
_symmetry.space_group_name_H-M   'P 1'
#
loop_
_entity.id
_entity.type
_entity.pdbx_description
1 polymer ?
#
loop_
_entity_poly.entity_id
_entity_poly.type
_entity_poly.pdbx_seq_one_letter_code
_entity_poly.pdbx_strand_id
1 'polypeptide(L)'
;MVERMEHLLRLASRNPRAPRSALYGELLRSETYILTVDDPLGEGETRCVTRTDASFPVWADKDPEWGGVWVPCFPARDRVREFVTGRGLKAPKGKEFLWMGHMPGQVFALLRGIRRFAGLKLCLDLDTFVEISWPEVRDLSEGRAPAEAPVLHELPLGRLAIPAGARLSFGRLKPWNEEKDPVLLTMPEAGKFRPEDTRRLVRLPLGEGRHAWTPCRHLLQIVRRLRTLGVEGSERFVESLLAAQLAFEMYGEAEALCEWMGARGQEAYAWMGLAAIYGRTGRFEDCAQLCLRAVRRYPDERNFHVNGVKALLTLERREEAARRVEAALRLFPEDAVLTGLSRALSDRDARTPSKTA
;
A
#
# COMPACT_ATOMS: atom_id res chain seq x y z
N MET A 1 -6.10 -17.11 -24.90
CA MET A 1 -5.49 -16.44 -23.73
C MET A 1 -6.56 -15.64 -22.96
N VAL A 2 -7.25 -14.70 -23.62
CA VAL A 2 -8.37 -13.92 -23.02
C VAL A 2 -9.45 -14.81 -22.37
N GLU A 3 -9.98 -15.82 -23.08
CA GLU A 3 -11.02 -16.71 -22.53
C GLU A 3 -10.58 -17.46 -21.26
N ARG A 4 -9.29 -17.81 -21.17
CA ARG A 4 -8.72 -18.47 -19.98
C ARG A 4 -8.62 -17.49 -18.82
N MET A 5 -8.15 -16.27 -19.07
CA MET A 5 -8.10 -15.19 -18.07
C MET A 5 -9.49 -14.89 -17.52
N GLU A 6 -10.49 -14.71 -18.39
CA GLU A 6 -11.87 -14.44 -17.98
C GLU A 6 -12.44 -15.59 -17.14
N HIS A 7 -12.20 -16.85 -17.53
CA HIS A 7 -12.62 -18.02 -16.75
C HIS A 7 -12.01 -18.05 -15.35
N LEU A 8 -10.68 -17.86 -15.25
CA LEU A 8 -9.97 -17.85 -13.97
C LEU A 8 -10.40 -16.68 -13.08
N LEU A 9 -10.68 -15.53 -13.68
CA LEU A 9 -11.20 -14.36 -12.99
C LEU A 9 -12.60 -14.61 -12.40
N ARG A 10 -13.50 -15.23 -13.16
CA ARG A 10 -14.83 -15.63 -12.64
C ARG A 10 -14.70 -16.64 -11.49
N LEU A 11 -13.80 -17.60 -11.60
CA LEU A 11 -13.54 -18.60 -10.55
C LEU A 11 -13.03 -17.91 -9.27
N ALA A 12 -12.04 -17.04 -9.39
CA ALA A 12 -11.45 -16.32 -8.27
C ALA A 12 -12.43 -15.33 -7.62
N SER A 13 -13.31 -14.69 -8.41
CA SER A 13 -14.36 -13.81 -7.91
C SER A 13 -15.44 -14.59 -7.14
N ARG A 14 -15.87 -15.76 -7.64
CA ARG A 14 -16.86 -16.62 -6.97
C ARG A 14 -16.32 -17.30 -5.70
N ASN A 15 -15.01 -17.53 -5.63
CA ASN A 15 -14.37 -18.16 -4.47
C ASN A 15 -13.14 -17.36 -4.00
N PRO A 16 -13.33 -16.25 -3.26
CA PRO A 16 -12.24 -15.34 -2.89
C PRO A 16 -11.15 -15.97 -2.00
N ARG A 17 -11.47 -17.09 -1.35
CA ARG A 17 -10.57 -17.86 -0.48
C ARG A 17 -9.83 -18.99 -1.20
N ALA A 18 -10.18 -19.28 -2.44
CA ALA A 18 -9.46 -20.27 -3.23
C ALA A 18 -8.04 -19.77 -3.58
N PRO A 19 -7.11 -20.70 -3.85
CA PRO A 19 -5.83 -20.35 -4.43
C PRO A 19 -6.00 -19.59 -5.75
N ARG A 20 -5.20 -18.55 -5.96
CA ARG A 20 -5.16 -17.72 -7.17
C ARG A 20 -3.95 -18.01 -8.06
N SER A 21 -3.19 -19.07 -7.80
CA SER A 21 -1.93 -19.40 -8.49
C SER A 21 -2.10 -19.54 -10.00
N ALA A 22 -3.22 -20.14 -10.44
CA ALA A 22 -3.56 -20.24 -11.85
C ALA A 22 -3.83 -18.84 -12.47
N LEU A 23 -4.54 -17.96 -11.76
CA LEU A 23 -4.81 -16.59 -12.18
C LEU A 23 -3.51 -15.78 -12.27
N TYR A 24 -2.65 -15.85 -11.25
CA TYR A 24 -1.34 -15.19 -11.27
C TYR A 24 -0.46 -15.70 -12.41
N GLY A 25 -0.43 -17.01 -12.64
CA GLY A 25 0.31 -17.61 -13.76
C GLY A 25 -0.16 -17.13 -15.13
N GLU A 26 -1.47 -16.89 -15.30
CA GLU A 26 -2.03 -16.33 -16.53
C GLU A 26 -1.72 -14.82 -16.66
N LEU A 27 -1.74 -14.06 -15.55
CA LEU A 27 -1.41 -12.62 -15.52
C LEU A 27 0.05 -12.35 -15.92
N LEU A 28 0.95 -13.26 -15.62
CA LEU A 28 2.36 -13.19 -16.02
C LEU A 28 2.59 -13.44 -17.51
N ARG A 29 1.57 -13.84 -18.27
CA ARG A 29 1.69 -14.20 -19.70
C ARG A 29 0.73 -13.44 -20.60
N SER A 30 -0.27 -12.78 -20.03
CA SER A 30 -1.32 -12.07 -20.77
C SER A 30 -1.07 -10.57 -20.78
N GLU A 31 -1.33 -9.94 -21.92
CA GLU A 31 -1.48 -8.50 -21.98
C GLU A 31 -2.70 -8.10 -21.14
N THR A 32 -2.58 -7.01 -20.38
CA THR A 32 -3.73 -6.41 -19.72
C THR A 32 -3.78 -4.92 -20.02
N TYR A 33 -4.89 -4.28 -19.65
CA TYR A 33 -5.17 -2.90 -20.00
C TYR A 33 -5.60 -2.16 -18.74
N ILE A 34 -5.22 -0.89 -18.61
CA ILE A 34 -5.74 -0.02 -17.54
C ILE A 34 -6.45 1.20 -18.14
N LEU A 35 -7.36 1.77 -17.35
CA LEU A 35 -8.06 2.99 -17.70
C LEU A 35 -7.20 4.21 -17.37
N THR A 36 -6.96 5.06 -18.37
CA THR A 36 -6.25 6.33 -18.23
C THR A 36 -7.18 7.51 -18.54
N VAL A 37 -6.84 8.68 -18.00
CA VAL A 37 -7.53 9.95 -18.22
C VAL A 37 -6.52 11.00 -18.64
N ASP A 38 -6.38 11.20 -19.94
CA ASP A 38 -5.38 12.11 -20.49
C ASP A 38 -5.94 12.97 -21.63
N ASP A 39 -5.08 13.82 -22.22
CA ASP A 39 -5.44 14.62 -23.40
C ASP A 39 -5.90 13.71 -24.55
N PRO A 40 -6.89 14.15 -25.36
CA PRO A 40 -7.33 13.40 -26.54
C PRO A 40 -6.15 13.06 -27.46
N LEU A 41 -6.15 11.84 -27.97
CA LEU A 41 -5.19 11.40 -28.98
C LEU A 41 -5.77 11.60 -30.38
N GLY A 42 -4.92 11.95 -31.34
CA GLY A 42 -5.28 11.97 -32.76
C GLY A 42 -5.64 10.58 -33.30
N GLU A 43 -6.30 10.53 -34.45
CA GLU A 43 -6.67 9.26 -35.08
C GLU A 43 -5.42 8.41 -35.40
N GLY A 44 -5.36 7.19 -34.85
CA GLY A 44 -4.22 6.28 -35.01
C GLY A 44 -2.99 6.62 -34.14
N GLU A 45 -3.04 7.67 -33.35
CA GLU A 45 -1.94 8.06 -32.46
C GLU A 45 -1.77 7.05 -31.32
N THR A 46 -0.51 6.65 -31.05
CA THR A 46 -0.15 5.79 -29.92
C THR A 46 0.89 6.50 -29.07
N ARG A 47 0.59 6.67 -27.77
CA ARG A 47 1.52 7.26 -26.81
C ARG A 47 2.20 6.16 -25.98
N CYS A 48 3.52 6.10 -26.06
CA CYS A 48 4.32 5.21 -25.22
C CYS A 48 4.68 5.92 -23.90
N VAL A 49 4.36 5.29 -22.77
CA VAL A 49 4.74 5.79 -21.45
C VAL A 49 5.96 5.03 -20.96
N THR A 50 7.10 5.72 -20.90
CA THR A 50 8.39 5.14 -20.45
C THR A 50 8.78 5.54 -19.03
N ARG A 51 8.08 6.52 -18.43
CA ARG A 51 8.31 7.00 -17.07
C ARG A 51 7.00 7.14 -16.31
N THR A 52 6.99 6.69 -15.06
CA THR A 52 5.88 6.85 -14.13
C THR A 52 6.25 7.87 -13.07
N ASP A 53 6.06 9.13 -13.40
CA ASP A 53 6.10 10.20 -12.41
C ASP A 53 4.70 10.44 -11.81
N ALA A 54 4.60 11.41 -10.91
CA ALA A 54 3.36 11.78 -10.25
C ALA A 54 2.26 12.29 -11.21
N SER A 55 2.56 12.51 -12.49
CA SER A 55 1.61 12.91 -13.52
C SER A 55 1.00 11.72 -14.28
N PHE A 56 1.33 10.48 -13.89
CA PHE A 56 0.81 9.29 -14.55
C PHE A 56 -0.74 9.31 -14.61
N PRO A 57 -1.34 9.44 -15.81
CA PRO A 57 -2.73 9.85 -15.99
C PRO A 57 -3.69 8.67 -15.84
N VAL A 58 -3.67 8.01 -14.68
CA VAL A 58 -4.44 6.79 -14.44
C VAL A 58 -5.72 7.05 -13.68
N TRP A 59 -6.79 6.35 -14.06
CA TRP A 59 -8.00 6.32 -13.26
C TRP A 59 -7.81 5.39 -12.06
N ALA A 60 -8.22 5.83 -10.88
CA ALA A 60 -8.24 4.99 -9.69
C ALA A 60 -9.51 5.24 -8.88
N ASP A 61 -10.13 4.15 -8.41
CA ASP A 61 -11.25 4.22 -7.48
C ASP A 61 -10.73 4.32 -6.06
N LYS A 62 -11.20 5.32 -5.30
CA LYS A 62 -10.88 5.45 -3.88
C LYS A 62 -11.73 4.47 -3.07
N ASP A 63 -11.08 3.71 -2.18
CA ASP A 63 -11.73 2.93 -1.14
C ASP A 63 -12.41 3.89 -0.15
N PRO A 64 -13.74 3.87 -0.02
CA PRO A 64 -14.46 4.82 0.82
C PRO A 64 -14.24 4.57 2.32
N GLU A 65 -13.88 3.35 2.72
CA GLU A 65 -13.71 2.98 4.13
C GLU A 65 -12.27 3.19 4.61
N TRP A 66 -11.30 2.83 3.75
CA TRP A 66 -9.88 2.77 4.08
C TRP A 66 -9.03 3.86 3.41
N GLY A 67 -9.53 4.48 2.33
CA GLY A 67 -8.91 5.62 1.67
C GLY A 67 -7.77 5.32 0.70
N GLY A 68 -7.32 4.06 0.59
CA GLY A 68 -6.42 3.60 -0.48
C GLY A 68 -7.09 3.67 -1.86
N VAL A 69 -6.29 3.73 -2.93
CA VAL A 69 -6.80 3.80 -4.31
C VAL A 69 -6.52 2.51 -5.06
N TRP A 70 -7.52 2.07 -5.83
CA TRP A 70 -7.49 0.84 -6.62
C TRP A 70 -7.62 1.18 -8.10
N VAL A 71 -6.63 0.78 -8.89
CA VAL A 71 -6.61 1.05 -10.33
C VAL A 71 -7.35 -0.09 -11.06
N PRO A 72 -8.37 0.19 -11.88
CA PRO A 72 -9.02 -0.83 -12.70
C PRO A 72 -8.06 -1.38 -13.76
N CYS A 73 -7.97 -2.71 -13.84
CA CYS A 73 -7.19 -3.45 -14.82
C CYS A 73 -8.10 -4.45 -15.54
N PHE A 74 -7.88 -4.69 -16.83
CA PHE A 74 -8.82 -5.39 -17.69
C PHE A 74 -8.11 -6.45 -18.55
N PRO A 75 -8.75 -7.60 -18.81
CA PRO A 75 -8.17 -8.67 -19.63
C PRO A 75 -8.26 -8.39 -21.14
N ALA A 76 -9.04 -7.39 -21.57
CA ALA A 76 -9.20 -7.01 -22.97
C ALA A 76 -9.53 -5.52 -23.11
N ARG A 77 -9.20 -4.93 -24.27
CA ARG A 77 -9.38 -3.49 -24.57
C ARG A 77 -10.85 -3.06 -24.50
N ASP A 78 -11.75 -3.86 -25.08
CA ASP A 78 -13.18 -3.51 -25.14
C ASP A 78 -13.83 -3.40 -23.75
N ARG A 79 -13.31 -4.16 -22.78
CA ARG A 79 -13.76 -4.11 -21.37
C ARG A 79 -13.54 -2.74 -20.73
N VAL A 80 -12.53 -1.99 -21.16
CA VAL A 80 -12.27 -0.62 -20.67
C VAL A 80 -13.43 0.30 -21.07
N ARG A 81 -13.86 0.23 -22.33
CA ARG A 81 -14.98 1.04 -22.85
C ARG A 81 -16.31 0.63 -22.20
N GLU A 82 -16.55 -0.67 -22.06
CA GLU A 82 -17.71 -1.21 -21.35
C GLU A 82 -17.77 -0.73 -19.90
N PHE A 83 -16.64 -0.70 -19.19
CA PHE A 83 -16.56 -0.21 -17.82
C PHE A 83 -16.90 1.28 -17.71
N VAL A 84 -16.33 2.11 -18.59
CA VAL A 84 -16.61 3.57 -18.64
C VAL A 84 -18.10 3.81 -18.90
N THR A 85 -18.65 3.12 -19.89
CA THR A 85 -20.05 3.28 -20.33
C THR A 85 -21.01 2.75 -19.28
N GLY A 86 -20.75 1.55 -18.76
CA GLY A 86 -21.59 0.89 -17.75
C GLY A 86 -21.63 1.63 -16.41
N ARG A 87 -20.56 2.35 -16.06
CA ARG A 87 -20.55 3.25 -14.88
C ARG A 87 -21.03 4.67 -15.18
N GLY A 88 -21.32 5.00 -16.43
CA GLY A 88 -21.71 6.35 -16.84
C GLY A 88 -20.65 7.41 -16.50
N LEU A 89 -19.36 7.05 -16.57
CA LEU A 89 -18.28 7.96 -16.21
C LEU A 89 -18.19 9.10 -17.23
N LYS A 90 -17.91 10.32 -16.74
CA LYS A 90 -17.66 11.49 -17.57
C LYS A 90 -16.22 11.95 -17.39
N ALA A 91 -15.52 12.14 -18.51
CA ALA A 91 -14.16 12.60 -18.47
C ALA A 91 -14.10 14.05 -17.96
N PRO A 92 -13.04 14.44 -17.23
CA PRO A 92 -12.79 15.84 -16.87
C PRO A 92 -12.72 16.74 -18.11
N LYS A 93 -12.98 18.04 -17.93
CA LYS A 93 -12.95 19.00 -19.03
C LYS A 93 -11.59 18.98 -19.76
N GLY A 94 -11.63 18.77 -21.07
CA GLY A 94 -10.42 18.73 -21.93
C GLY A 94 -9.65 17.41 -21.87
N LYS A 95 -10.18 16.38 -21.20
CA LYS A 95 -9.58 15.06 -21.09
C LYS A 95 -10.50 14.00 -21.69
N GLU A 96 -9.93 12.85 -22.02
CA GLU A 96 -10.65 11.67 -22.51
C GLU A 96 -10.27 10.42 -21.73
N PHE A 97 -11.20 9.47 -21.69
CA PHE A 97 -10.91 8.13 -21.20
C PHE A 97 -10.20 7.33 -22.29
N LEU A 98 -8.99 6.89 -21.98
CA LEU A 98 -8.15 6.10 -22.86
C LEU A 98 -7.84 4.75 -22.20
N TRP A 99 -7.36 3.81 -23.00
CA TRP A 99 -6.81 2.55 -22.48
C TRP A 99 -5.31 2.52 -22.72
N MET A 100 -4.58 1.96 -21.77
CA MET A 100 -3.15 1.73 -21.90
C MET A 100 -2.88 0.23 -21.81
N GLY A 101 -2.38 -0.34 -22.91
CA GLY A 101 -1.87 -1.71 -22.97
C GLY A 101 -0.42 -1.78 -22.50
N HIS A 102 -0.02 -2.94 -21.99
CA HIS A 102 1.33 -3.16 -21.49
C HIS A 102 1.67 -4.65 -21.54
N MET A 103 2.97 -4.97 -21.61
CA MET A 103 3.40 -6.36 -21.57
C MET A 103 3.05 -7.02 -20.23
N PRO A 104 2.93 -8.35 -20.18
CA PRO A 104 2.65 -9.07 -18.95
C PRO A 104 3.63 -8.70 -17.84
N GLY A 105 3.13 -8.45 -16.63
CA GLY A 105 3.96 -8.02 -15.51
C GLY A 105 4.31 -6.53 -15.50
N GLN A 106 4.33 -5.83 -16.63
CA GLN A 106 4.94 -4.49 -16.69
C GLN A 106 4.10 -3.37 -16.09
N VAL A 107 2.76 -3.39 -16.20
CA VAL A 107 1.92 -2.34 -15.58
C VAL A 107 2.12 -2.23 -14.10
N PHE A 108 2.36 -3.36 -13.45
CA PHE A 108 2.48 -3.42 -12.01
C PHE A 108 3.67 -2.58 -11.51
N ALA A 109 4.73 -2.46 -12.32
CA ALA A 109 5.86 -1.57 -12.02
C ALA A 109 5.47 -0.09 -12.16
N LEU A 110 4.66 0.24 -13.18
CA LEU A 110 4.25 1.61 -13.49
C LEU A 110 3.44 2.24 -12.34
N LEU A 111 2.64 1.44 -11.65
CA LEU A 111 1.69 1.92 -10.63
C LEU A 111 2.33 2.28 -9.28
N ARG A 112 3.62 1.96 -9.07
CA ARG A 112 4.32 2.22 -7.78
C ARG A 112 4.40 3.72 -7.43
N GLY A 113 4.36 4.60 -8.43
CA GLY A 113 4.39 6.05 -8.25
C GLY A 113 3.05 6.67 -7.81
N ILE A 114 1.96 5.91 -7.82
CA ILE A 114 0.63 6.44 -7.52
C ILE A 114 0.48 6.66 -6.01
N ARG A 115 0.03 7.86 -5.64
CA ARG A 115 -0.25 8.20 -4.24
C ARG A 115 -1.40 7.37 -3.68
N ARG A 116 -1.23 6.84 -2.47
CA ARG A 116 -2.16 5.93 -1.79
C ARG A 116 -2.51 4.65 -2.56
N PHE A 117 -1.63 4.18 -3.45
CA PHE A 117 -1.89 2.98 -4.23
C PHE A 117 -2.01 1.73 -3.36
N ALA A 118 -3.21 1.14 -3.32
CA ALA A 118 -3.51 -0.08 -2.56
C ALA A 118 -3.35 -1.34 -3.42
N GLY A 119 -3.58 -1.22 -4.73
CA GLY A 119 -3.47 -2.32 -5.67
C GLY A 119 -4.32 -2.12 -6.92
N LEU A 120 -4.52 -3.22 -7.64
CA LEU A 120 -5.34 -3.29 -8.83
C LEU A 120 -6.68 -3.95 -8.55
N LYS A 121 -7.69 -3.53 -9.30
CA LYS A 121 -8.97 -4.20 -9.39
C LYS A 121 -9.06 -4.82 -10.78
N LEU A 122 -8.81 -6.13 -10.89
CA LEU A 122 -8.90 -6.86 -12.16
C LEU A 122 -10.40 -7.07 -12.47
N CYS A 123 -10.92 -6.29 -13.39
CA CYS A 123 -12.33 -6.18 -13.74
C CYS A 123 -12.66 -6.99 -14.98
N LEU A 124 -13.70 -7.82 -14.88
CA LEU A 124 -14.31 -8.49 -16.04
C LEU A 124 -15.54 -7.74 -16.52
N ASP A 125 -16.39 -7.37 -15.57
CA ASP A 125 -17.62 -6.61 -15.73
C ASP A 125 -17.86 -5.79 -14.44
N LEU A 126 -18.99 -5.08 -14.33
CA LEU A 126 -19.26 -4.19 -13.20
C LEU A 126 -19.32 -4.92 -11.86
N ASP A 127 -19.77 -6.18 -11.87
CA ASP A 127 -20.02 -6.97 -10.66
C ASP A 127 -18.95 -8.04 -10.43
N THR A 128 -18.19 -8.40 -11.47
CA THR A 128 -17.16 -9.44 -11.40
C THR A 128 -15.77 -8.83 -11.46
N PHE A 129 -15.10 -8.83 -10.31
CA PHE A 129 -13.70 -8.40 -10.21
C PHE A 129 -12.93 -9.19 -9.15
N VAL A 130 -11.60 -9.07 -9.19
CA VAL A 130 -10.69 -9.56 -8.17
C VAL A 130 -9.70 -8.45 -7.80
N GLU A 131 -9.53 -8.20 -6.51
CA GLU A 131 -8.52 -7.28 -6.00
C GLU A 131 -7.15 -7.98 -5.93
N ILE A 132 -6.15 -7.33 -6.52
CA ILE A 132 -4.73 -7.70 -6.52
C ILE A 132 -3.99 -6.60 -5.75
N SER A 133 -3.67 -6.87 -4.50
CA SER A 133 -3.06 -5.93 -3.56
C SER A 133 -1.63 -5.52 -3.94
N TRP A 134 -1.13 -4.44 -3.35
CA TRP A 134 0.23 -3.92 -3.56
C TRP A 134 1.35 -4.98 -3.54
N PRO A 135 1.47 -5.89 -2.54
CA PRO A 135 2.53 -6.90 -2.55
C PRO A 135 2.37 -7.90 -3.70
N GLU A 136 1.13 -8.27 -4.06
CA GLU A 136 0.86 -9.15 -5.19
C GLU A 136 1.24 -8.47 -6.52
N VAL A 137 0.90 -7.19 -6.65
CA VAL A 137 1.32 -6.33 -7.77
C VAL A 137 2.85 -6.28 -7.84
N ARG A 138 3.55 -6.06 -6.73
CA ARG A 138 5.02 -6.06 -6.67
C ARG A 138 5.60 -7.38 -7.18
N ASP A 139 5.12 -8.51 -6.69
CA ASP A 139 5.64 -9.82 -7.11
C ASP A 139 5.40 -10.06 -8.60
N LEU A 140 4.20 -9.75 -9.10
CA LEU A 140 3.88 -9.88 -10.53
C LEU A 140 4.76 -8.94 -11.39
N SER A 141 5.09 -7.75 -10.91
CA SER A 141 5.99 -6.82 -11.59
C SER A 141 7.42 -7.34 -11.73
N GLU A 142 7.81 -8.27 -10.87
CA GLU A 142 9.14 -8.88 -10.84
C GLU A 142 9.11 -10.29 -11.45
N GLY A 143 8.03 -10.64 -12.15
CA GLY A 143 7.86 -11.94 -12.81
C GLY A 143 7.60 -13.11 -11.87
N ARG A 144 7.25 -12.83 -10.60
CA ARG A 144 7.01 -13.85 -9.57
C ARG A 144 5.52 -14.02 -9.30
N ALA A 145 5.10 -15.26 -9.04
CA ALA A 145 3.76 -15.54 -8.56
C ALA A 145 3.65 -15.20 -7.07
N PRO A 146 2.63 -14.42 -6.64
CA PRO A 146 2.39 -14.14 -5.23
C PRO A 146 2.12 -15.39 -4.39
N ALA A 147 2.38 -15.29 -3.08
CA ALA A 147 2.10 -16.34 -2.12
C ALA A 147 0.58 -16.47 -1.84
N GLU A 148 0.11 -17.71 -1.60
CA GLU A 148 -1.31 -18.01 -1.39
C GLU A 148 -1.73 -18.06 0.08
N ALA A 149 -0.79 -18.30 0.99
CA ALA A 149 -1.09 -18.43 2.42
C ALA A 149 -1.54 -17.07 2.99
N PRO A 150 -2.44 -17.07 3.98
CA PRO A 150 -2.75 -15.84 4.70
C PRO A 150 -1.47 -15.31 5.35
N VAL A 151 -1.23 -14.01 5.24
CA VAL A 151 -0.16 -13.34 5.98
C VAL A 151 -0.69 -13.07 7.38
N LEU A 152 0.09 -13.45 8.37
CA LEU A 152 -0.24 -13.34 9.78
C LEU A 152 0.61 -12.27 10.43
N HIS A 153 0.02 -11.46 11.30
CA HIS A 153 0.74 -10.44 12.05
C HIS A 153 0.24 -10.35 13.48
N GLU A 154 1.15 -10.29 14.45
CA GLU A 154 0.80 -10.09 15.84
C GLU A 154 0.90 -8.61 16.19
N LEU A 155 -0.19 -8.03 16.70
CA LEU A 155 -0.19 -6.65 17.14
C LEU A 155 0.54 -6.54 18.47
N PRO A 156 1.27 -5.44 18.73
CA PRO A 156 1.92 -5.19 20.02
C PRO A 156 0.91 -4.75 21.09
N LEU A 157 -0.18 -5.52 21.25
CA LEU A 157 -1.25 -5.27 22.20
C LEU A 157 -1.17 -6.29 23.32
N GLY A 158 -1.19 -5.84 24.58
CA GLY A 158 -1.27 -6.78 25.71
C GLY A 158 -2.65 -7.43 25.84
N ARG A 159 -3.72 -6.65 25.59
CA ARG A 159 -5.11 -7.12 25.58
C ARG A 159 -5.98 -6.15 24.79
N LEU A 160 -6.89 -6.67 23.99
CA LEU A 160 -7.98 -5.85 23.43
C LEU A 160 -9.10 -5.75 24.48
N ALA A 161 -9.33 -4.56 25.02
CA ALA A 161 -10.47 -4.31 25.91
C ALA A 161 -11.75 -4.23 25.06
N ILE A 162 -12.61 -5.24 25.19
CA ILE A 162 -13.91 -5.28 24.53
C ILE A 162 -14.96 -4.80 25.55
N PRO A 163 -15.68 -3.69 25.30
CA PRO A 163 -16.64 -3.15 26.25
C PRO A 163 -17.82 -4.10 26.43
N ALA A 164 -18.39 -4.09 27.63
CA ALA A 164 -19.58 -4.88 27.95
C ALA A 164 -20.72 -4.54 26.97
N GLY A 165 -21.41 -5.57 26.47
CA GLY A 165 -22.49 -5.42 25.49
C GLY A 165 -22.04 -5.39 24.03
N ALA A 166 -20.73 -5.35 23.72
CA ALA A 166 -20.27 -5.48 22.34
C ALA A 166 -20.54 -6.90 21.80
N ARG A 167 -21.28 -6.98 20.69
CA ARG A 167 -21.56 -8.26 20.03
C ARG A 167 -20.33 -8.76 19.27
N LEU A 168 -19.83 -9.93 19.67
CA LEU A 168 -18.78 -10.65 18.97
C LEU A 168 -19.35 -11.85 18.23
N SER A 169 -18.74 -12.19 17.11
CA SER A 169 -19.02 -13.40 16.34
C SER A 169 -17.72 -14.16 16.11
N PHE A 170 -17.76 -15.45 16.42
CA PHE A 170 -16.62 -16.36 16.32
C PHE A 170 -16.84 -17.33 15.17
N GLY A 171 -15.84 -17.49 14.31
CA GLY A 171 -15.80 -18.45 13.22
C GLY A 171 -14.58 -19.34 13.30
N ARG A 172 -14.55 -20.41 12.51
CA ARG A 172 -13.38 -21.28 12.37
C ARG A 172 -12.59 -20.90 11.12
N LEU A 173 -11.27 -20.88 11.23
CA LEU A 173 -10.37 -20.81 10.08
C LEU A 173 -9.79 -22.19 9.80
N LYS A 174 -9.20 -22.37 8.62
CA LYS A 174 -8.41 -23.57 8.35
C LYS A 174 -7.13 -23.52 9.21
N PRO A 175 -6.74 -24.61 9.87
CA PRO A 175 -5.48 -24.68 10.61
C PRO A 175 -4.25 -24.43 9.73
N TRP A 176 -3.17 -23.96 10.34
CA TRP A 176 -1.82 -23.88 9.74
C TRP A 176 -0.77 -24.32 10.75
N ASN A 177 0.49 -24.48 10.33
CA ASN A 177 1.53 -25.20 11.09
C ASN A 177 1.64 -24.83 12.58
N GLU A 178 1.50 -23.55 12.91
CA GLU A 178 1.67 -23.04 14.28
C GLU A 178 0.34 -22.89 15.05
N GLU A 179 -0.80 -23.13 14.41
CA GLU A 179 -2.14 -22.82 14.93
C GLU A 179 -3.14 -23.93 14.58
N LYS A 180 -3.43 -24.78 15.57
CA LYS A 180 -4.25 -25.99 15.40
C LYS A 180 -5.75 -25.70 15.32
N ASP A 181 -6.24 -24.71 16.06
CA ASP A 181 -7.67 -24.34 16.10
C ASP A 181 -7.86 -22.82 16.01
N PRO A 182 -7.52 -22.20 14.86
CA PRO A 182 -7.63 -20.76 14.70
C PRO A 182 -9.07 -20.28 14.75
N VAL A 183 -9.35 -19.39 15.69
CA VAL A 183 -10.65 -18.73 15.82
C VAL A 183 -10.63 -17.39 15.09
N LEU A 184 -11.55 -17.22 14.13
CA LEU A 184 -11.86 -15.92 13.53
C LEU A 184 -12.76 -15.14 14.49
N LEU A 185 -12.36 -13.94 14.87
CA LEU A 185 -13.21 -12.98 15.59
C LEU A 185 -13.63 -11.89 14.62
N THR A 186 -14.93 -11.61 14.64
CA THR A 186 -15.53 -10.43 13.99
C THR A 186 -16.47 -9.73 14.96
N MET A 187 -16.69 -8.45 14.74
CA MET A 187 -17.69 -7.64 15.42
C MET A 187 -18.71 -7.22 14.37
N PRO A 188 -19.85 -7.93 14.24
CA PRO A 188 -20.82 -7.69 13.16
C PRO A 188 -21.32 -6.24 13.09
N GLU A 189 -21.36 -5.54 14.22
CA GLU A 189 -21.77 -4.14 14.31
C GLU A 189 -20.69 -3.15 13.86
N ALA A 190 -19.44 -3.58 13.76
CA ALA A 190 -18.32 -2.70 13.41
C ALA A 190 -18.25 -2.44 11.89
N GLY A 191 -18.85 -3.32 11.09
CA GLY A 191 -18.96 -3.16 9.65
C GLY A 191 -18.95 -4.49 8.91
N LYS A 192 -18.96 -4.39 7.57
CA LYS A 192 -18.92 -5.57 6.69
C LYS A 192 -17.46 -5.97 6.49
N PHE A 193 -17.21 -7.27 6.53
CA PHE A 193 -15.96 -7.86 6.08
C PHE A 193 -16.21 -8.61 4.77
N ARG A 194 -15.21 -8.65 3.89
CA ARG A 194 -15.28 -9.46 2.68
C ARG A 194 -14.46 -10.74 2.87
N PRO A 195 -14.85 -11.87 2.25
CA PRO A 195 -14.12 -13.13 2.42
C PRO A 195 -12.63 -13.07 2.06
N GLU A 196 -12.23 -12.19 1.14
CA GLU A 196 -10.84 -11.94 0.73
C GLU A 196 -9.99 -11.26 1.82
N ASP A 197 -10.61 -10.54 2.76
CA ASP A 197 -9.89 -9.87 3.84
C ASP A 197 -9.18 -10.90 4.75
N THR A 198 -9.64 -12.16 4.78
CA THR A 198 -9.01 -13.23 5.56
C THR A 198 -7.64 -13.65 5.04
N ARG A 199 -7.16 -13.07 3.92
CA ARG A 199 -5.78 -13.24 3.44
C ARG A 199 -4.76 -12.46 4.28
N ARG A 200 -5.20 -11.53 5.14
CA ARG A 200 -4.35 -10.75 6.06
C ARG A 200 -4.97 -10.71 7.43
N LEU A 201 -4.46 -11.52 8.35
CA LEU A 201 -5.03 -11.70 9.68
C LEU A 201 -4.11 -11.11 10.74
N VAL A 202 -4.69 -10.32 11.63
CA VAL A 202 -4.01 -9.84 12.83
C VAL A 202 -4.44 -10.66 14.03
N ARG A 203 -3.47 -11.01 14.88
CA ARG A 203 -3.72 -11.70 16.14
C ARG A 203 -4.20 -10.69 17.19
N LEU A 204 -5.31 -11.01 17.83
CA LEU A 204 -5.92 -10.24 18.92
C LEU A 204 -5.83 -11.02 20.23
N PRO A 205 -5.11 -10.52 21.23
CA PRO A 205 -5.10 -11.12 22.56
C PRO A 205 -6.41 -10.82 23.28
N LEU A 206 -7.10 -11.89 23.72
CA LEU A 206 -8.36 -11.82 24.47
C LEU A 206 -8.13 -11.84 25.99
N GLY A 207 -6.91 -12.16 26.42
CA GLY A 207 -6.51 -12.32 27.83
C GLY A 207 -6.37 -13.79 28.22
N GLU A 208 -5.67 -14.05 29.33
CA GLU A 208 -5.49 -15.41 29.90
C GLU A 208 -4.87 -16.41 28.89
N GLY A 209 -3.92 -15.94 28.07
CA GLY A 209 -3.27 -16.75 27.04
C GLY A 209 -4.14 -17.08 25.82
N ARG A 210 -5.39 -16.58 25.77
CA ARG A 210 -6.29 -16.77 24.63
C ARG A 210 -6.11 -15.66 23.60
N HIS A 211 -6.26 -16.02 22.33
CA HIS A 211 -6.27 -15.08 21.21
C HIS A 211 -7.29 -15.49 20.17
N ALA A 212 -7.60 -14.55 19.29
CA ALA A 212 -8.35 -14.78 18.07
C ALA A 212 -7.70 -14.02 16.91
N TRP A 213 -8.11 -14.34 15.69
CA TRP A 213 -7.65 -13.69 14.48
C TRP A 213 -8.76 -12.82 13.92
N THR A 214 -8.47 -11.59 13.53
CA THR A 214 -9.39 -10.76 12.75
C THR A 214 -8.72 -10.34 11.46
N PRO A 215 -9.45 -10.14 10.35
CA PRO A 215 -8.89 -9.49 9.19
C PRO A 215 -8.33 -8.12 9.57
N CYS A 216 -7.16 -7.75 9.05
CA CYS A 216 -6.60 -6.40 9.24
C CYS A 216 -7.61 -5.35 8.80
N ARG A 217 -8.32 -5.60 7.69
CA ARG A 217 -9.40 -4.74 7.18
C ARG A 217 -10.69 -4.70 8.02
N HIS A 218 -10.81 -5.58 9.00
CA HIS A 218 -11.88 -5.51 9.99
C HIS A 218 -11.40 -4.86 11.29
N LEU A 219 -10.08 -4.85 11.56
CA LEU A 219 -9.52 -4.18 12.73
C LEU A 219 -9.87 -2.68 12.77
N LEU A 220 -9.77 -1.93 11.67
CA LEU A 220 -10.15 -0.50 11.67
C LEU A 220 -11.59 -0.27 12.07
N GLN A 221 -12.50 -1.13 11.59
CA GLN A 221 -13.90 -1.09 11.93
C GLN A 221 -14.08 -1.32 13.45
N ILE A 222 -13.40 -2.35 14.00
CA ILE A 222 -13.36 -2.61 15.44
C ILE A 222 -12.82 -1.38 16.19
N VAL A 223 -11.69 -0.81 15.77
CA VAL A 223 -11.07 0.36 16.41
C VAL A 223 -12.01 1.56 16.39
N ARG A 224 -12.64 1.86 15.26
CA ARG A 224 -13.64 2.92 15.15
C ARG A 224 -14.80 2.69 16.12
N ARG A 225 -15.31 1.46 16.18
CA ARG A 225 -16.40 1.11 17.11
C ARG A 225 -15.98 1.27 18.58
N LEU A 226 -14.80 0.77 18.97
CA LEU A 226 -14.28 0.92 20.33
C LEU A 226 -14.11 2.40 20.71
N ARG A 227 -13.67 3.24 19.78
CA ARG A 227 -13.60 4.70 19.98
C ARG A 227 -14.97 5.34 20.18
N THR A 228 -15.98 4.95 19.41
CA THR A 228 -17.35 5.46 19.61
C THR A 228 -17.91 5.09 20.98
N LEU A 229 -17.42 4.01 21.58
CA LEU A 229 -17.81 3.53 22.90
C LEU A 229 -16.95 4.12 24.02
N GLY A 230 -16.00 5.02 23.72
CA GLY A 230 -15.19 5.70 24.72
C GLY A 230 -14.16 4.81 25.42
N VAL A 231 -13.72 3.71 24.79
CA VAL A 231 -12.72 2.82 25.39
C VAL A 231 -11.38 3.55 25.51
N GLU A 232 -10.89 3.70 26.74
CA GLU A 232 -9.60 4.33 27.05
C GLU A 232 -8.43 3.59 26.37
N GLY A 233 -7.40 4.32 25.98
CA GLY A 233 -6.24 3.76 25.29
C GLY A 233 -6.48 3.38 23.82
N SER A 234 -7.65 3.70 23.26
CA SER A 234 -8.00 3.36 21.89
C SER A 234 -7.13 4.02 20.80
N GLU A 235 -6.42 5.10 21.15
CA GLU A 235 -5.38 5.74 20.33
C GLU A 235 -4.29 4.74 19.90
N ARG A 236 -3.82 3.89 20.84
CA ARG A 236 -2.77 2.88 20.58
C ARG A 236 -3.19 1.84 19.53
N PHE A 237 -4.49 1.63 19.35
CA PHE A 237 -4.96 0.73 18.30
C PHE A 237 -4.81 1.32 16.91
N VAL A 238 -4.82 2.65 16.77
CA VAL A 238 -4.59 3.31 15.48
C VAL A 238 -3.12 3.19 15.09
N GLU A 239 -2.21 3.39 16.04
CA GLU A 239 -0.77 3.14 15.85
C GLU A 239 -0.49 1.67 15.52
N SER A 240 -1.10 0.75 16.27
CA SER A 240 -0.99 -0.70 16.03
C SER A 240 -1.56 -1.10 14.67
N LEU A 241 -2.67 -0.46 14.24
CA LEU A 241 -3.23 -0.67 12.91
C LEU A 241 -2.27 -0.18 11.83
N LEU A 242 -1.66 0.99 11.99
CA LEU A 242 -0.64 1.46 11.06
C LEU A 242 0.52 0.48 10.98
N ALA A 243 1.04 0.02 12.13
CA ALA A 243 2.11 -0.97 12.18
C ALA A 243 1.73 -2.26 11.41
N ALA A 244 0.50 -2.75 11.60
CA ALA A 244 0.00 -3.90 10.87
C ALA A 244 -0.12 -3.65 9.36
N GLN A 245 -0.67 -2.51 8.94
CA GLN A 245 -0.75 -2.15 7.52
C GLN A 245 0.64 -2.07 6.88
N LEU A 246 1.62 -1.51 7.59
CA LEU A 246 3.01 -1.46 7.14
C LEU A 246 3.64 -2.86 7.05
N ALA A 247 3.30 -3.77 7.96
CA ALA A 247 3.78 -5.16 7.95
C ALA A 247 3.15 -5.98 6.81
N PHE A 248 1.88 -5.72 6.48
CA PHE A 248 1.19 -6.35 5.34
C PHE A 248 1.42 -5.66 4.00
N GLU A 249 2.25 -4.61 3.98
CA GLU A 249 2.51 -3.79 2.80
C GLU A 249 1.24 -3.17 2.19
N MET A 250 0.24 -2.87 3.04
CA MET A 250 -0.98 -2.15 2.68
C MET A 250 -0.70 -0.64 2.61
N TYR A 251 0.24 -0.24 1.76
CA TYR A 251 0.79 1.11 1.76
C TYR A 251 -0.23 2.17 1.39
N GLY A 252 -1.15 1.86 0.47
CA GLY A 252 -2.19 2.79 0.06
C GLY A 252 -3.13 3.17 1.19
N GLU A 253 -3.59 2.17 1.93
CA GLU A 253 -4.41 2.35 3.12
C GLU A 253 -3.61 2.95 4.29
N ALA A 254 -2.33 2.61 4.42
CA ALA A 254 -1.44 3.17 5.43
C ALA A 254 -1.22 4.68 5.22
N GLU A 255 -1.04 5.13 3.98
CA GLU A 255 -0.96 6.57 3.67
C GLU A 255 -2.24 7.31 4.05
N ALA A 256 -3.40 6.73 3.70
CA ALA A 256 -4.69 7.30 4.07
C ALA A 256 -4.84 7.41 5.59
N LEU A 257 -4.41 6.39 6.33
CA LEU A 257 -4.42 6.39 7.80
C LEU A 257 -3.48 7.45 8.37
N CYS A 258 -2.26 7.59 7.84
CA CYS A 258 -1.33 8.64 8.25
C CYS A 258 -1.93 10.03 8.07
N GLU A 259 -2.54 10.32 6.92
CA GLU A 259 -3.19 11.62 6.71
C GLU A 259 -4.36 11.85 7.68
N TRP A 260 -5.14 10.81 7.96
CA TRP A 260 -6.22 10.86 8.94
C TRP A 260 -5.71 11.16 10.36
N MET A 261 -4.56 10.59 10.75
CA MET A 261 -3.90 10.81 12.03
C MET A 261 -3.31 12.22 12.13
N GLY A 262 -2.65 12.70 11.08
CA GLY A 262 -2.07 14.03 11.04
C GLY A 262 -3.11 15.14 11.22
N ALA A 263 -4.27 14.99 10.57
CA ALA A 263 -5.41 15.91 10.74
C ALA A 263 -6.02 15.91 12.16
N ARG A 264 -5.63 14.98 13.04
CA ARG A 264 -6.14 14.81 14.41
C ARG A 264 -5.06 15.01 15.48
N GLY A 265 -4.01 15.74 15.15
CA GLY A 265 -2.98 16.15 16.10
C GLY A 265 -1.82 15.16 16.28
N GLN A 266 -1.80 14.05 15.54
CA GLN A 266 -0.69 13.09 15.53
C GLN A 266 0.25 13.30 14.32
N GLU A 267 0.52 14.56 13.95
CA GLU A 267 1.24 14.92 12.71
C GLU A 267 2.66 14.36 12.64
N ALA A 268 3.46 14.46 13.71
CA ALA A 268 4.82 13.92 13.72
C ALA A 268 4.84 12.41 13.45
N TYR A 269 4.01 11.64 14.16
CA TYR A 269 3.90 10.20 13.98
C TYR A 269 3.39 9.82 12.58
N ALA A 270 2.39 10.55 12.07
CA ALA A 270 1.89 10.40 10.70
C ALA A 270 2.97 10.65 9.65
N TRP A 271 3.78 11.70 9.82
CA TRP A 271 4.87 12.02 8.89
C TRP A 271 5.98 10.98 8.95
N MET A 272 6.28 10.39 10.12
CA MET A 272 7.20 9.26 10.23
C MET A 272 6.69 8.05 9.45
N GLY A 273 5.40 7.73 9.61
CA GLY A 273 4.73 6.68 8.85
C GLY A 273 4.80 6.91 7.34
N LEU A 274 4.46 8.11 6.87
CA LEU A 274 4.55 8.49 5.45
C LEU A 274 5.98 8.39 4.91
N ALA A 275 6.99 8.86 5.64
CA ALA A 275 8.39 8.76 5.22
C ALA A 275 8.83 7.29 5.07
N ALA A 276 8.41 6.41 5.99
CA ALA A 276 8.66 4.98 5.89
C ALA A 276 7.97 4.36 4.66
N ILE A 277 6.72 4.74 4.40
CA ILE A 277 5.96 4.25 3.23
C ILE A 277 6.61 4.71 1.93
N TYR A 278 6.98 5.99 1.83
CA TYR A 278 7.63 6.53 0.64
C TYR A 278 8.97 5.85 0.36
N GLY A 279 9.77 5.58 1.40
CA GLY A 279 11.00 4.80 1.25
C GLY A 279 10.76 3.37 0.75
N ARG A 280 9.73 2.68 1.26
CA ARG A 280 9.41 1.29 0.87
C ARG A 280 8.75 1.17 -0.51
N THR A 281 8.04 2.22 -0.94
CA THR A 281 7.36 2.28 -2.25
C THR A 281 8.24 2.86 -3.35
N GLY A 282 9.46 3.32 -3.03
CA GLY A 282 10.40 3.90 -3.98
C GLY A 282 10.13 5.37 -4.34
N ARG A 283 9.21 6.05 -3.64
CA ARG A 283 8.90 7.48 -3.83
C ARG A 283 9.90 8.34 -3.05
N PHE A 284 11.16 8.28 -3.44
CA PHE A 284 12.24 8.94 -2.70
C PHE A 284 12.17 10.47 -2.81
N GLU A 285 11.71 11.06 -3.92
CA GLU A 285 11.42 12.49 -4.02
C GLU A 285 10.41 12.94 -2.95
N ASP A 286 9.27 12.24 -2.85
CA ASP A 286 8.24 12.55 -1.86
C ASP A 286 8.78 12.41 -0.43
N CYS A 287 9.61 11.38 -0.19
CA CYS A 287 10.29 11.18 1.09
C CYS A 287 11.22 12.35 1.43
N ALA A 288 12.08 12.78 0.50
CA ALA A 288 13.02 13.88 0.69
C ALA A 288 12.28 15.20 0.98
N GLN A 289 11.22 15.49 0.21
CA GLN A 289 10.40 16.70 0.39
C GLN A 289 9.61 16.69 1.71
N LEU A 290 9.05 15.54 2.09
CA LEU A 290 8.40 15.38 3.37
C LEU A 290 9.39 15.59 4.51
N CYS A 291 10.55 14.91 4.47
CA CYS A 291 11.57 15.02 5.51
C CYS A 291 12.12 16.45 5.62
N LEU A 292 12.27 17.18 4.50
CA LEU A 292 12.68 18.58 4.50
C LEU A 292 11.69 19.47 5.26
N ARG A 293 10.39 19.28 5.05
CA ARG A 293 9.34 19.99 5.81
C ARG A 293 9.31 19.54 7.27
N ALA A 294 9.46 18.24 7.50
CA ALA A 294 9.42 17.63 8.81
C ALA A 294 10.49 18.14 9.76
N VAL A 295 11.76 18.22 9.32
CA VAL A 295 12.84 18.74 10.18
C VAL A 295 12.68 20.21 10.55
N ARG A 296 11.94 21.02 9.76
CA ARG A 296 11.65 22.41 10.13
C ARG A 296 10.62 22.50 11.26
N ARG A 297 9.70 21.54 11.31
CA ARG A 297 8.61 21.51 12.29
C ARG A 297 8.98 20.73 13.56
N TYR A 298 9.74 19.66 13.38
CA TYR A 298 10.17 18.69 14.39
C TYR A 298 11.69 18.48 14.30
N PRO A 299 12.50 19.49 14.65
CA PRO A 299 13.96 19.43 14.49
C PRO A 299 14.60 18.33 15.35
N ASP A 300 14.00 18.01 16.50
CA ASP A 300 14.49 17.01 17.44
C ASP A 300 14.07 15.57 17.10
N GLU A 301 13.24 15.40 16.06
CA GLU A 301 12.84 14.07 15.60
C GLU A 301 13.89 13.50 14.62
N ARG A 302 14.79 12.71 15.19
CA ARG A 302 15.90 12.03 14.52
C ARG A 302 15.50 11.33 13.22
N ASN A 303 14.35 10.67 13.17
CA ASN A 303 13.97 9.85 12.01
C ASN A 303 13.84 10.67 10.73
N PHE A 304 13.42 11.93 10.80
CA PHE A 304 13.32 12.80 9.62
C PHE A 304 14.67 13.21 9.04
N HIS A 305 15.70 13.29 9.87
CA HIS A 305 17.06 13.54 9.42
C HIS A 305 17.62 12.32 8.69
N VAL A 306 17.54 11.16 9.34
CA VAL A 306 18.03 9.88 8.78
C VAL A 306 17.31 9.53 7.48
N ASN A 307 15.97 9.58 7.46
CA ASN A 307 15.20 9.21 6.27
C ASN A 307 15.40 10.20 5.12
N GLY A 308 15.52 11.50 5.41
CA GLY A 308 15.80 12.51 4.40
C GLY A 308 17.18 12.32 3.75
N VAL A 309 18.22 12.04 4.53
CA VAL A 309 19.56 11.73 3.99
C VAL A 309 19.54 10.46 3.15
N LYS A 310 18.93 9.38 3.65
CA LYS A 310 18.80 8.12 2.89
C LYS A 310 18.08 8.32 1.57
N ALA A 311 16.97 9.08 1.56
CA ALA A 311 16.24 9.38 0.34
C ALA A 311 17.12 10.13 -0.68
N LEU A 312 17.83 11.18 -0.26
CA LEU A 312 18.74 11.93 -1.13
C LEU A 312 19.89 11.06 -1.68
N LEU A 313 20.43 10.15 -0.87
CA LEU A 313 21.44 9.19 -1.32
C LEU A 313 20.93 8.24 -2.39
N THR A 314 19.71 7.72 -2.22
CA THR A 314 19.07 6.86 -3.22
C THR A 314 18.77 7.60 -4.52
N LEU A 315 18.50 8.91 -4.43
CA LEU A 315 18.34 9.81 -5.57
C LEU A 315 19.66 10.30 -6.17
N GLU A 316 20.79 9.81 -5.68
CA GLU A 316 22.14 10.22 -6.09
C GLU A 316 22.45 11.72 -5.89
N ARG A 317 21.65 12.45 -5.10
CA ARG A 317 21.82 13.87 -4.75
C ARG A 317 22.81 14.03 -3.59
N ARG A 318 24.06 13.63 -3.83
CA ARG A 318 25.09 13.49 -2.78
C ARG A 318 25.47 14.79 -2.09
N GLU A 319 25.65 15.90 -2.81
CA GLU A 319 26.06 17.14 -2.12
C GLU A 319 24.96 17.65 -1.18
N GLU A 320 23.70 17.46 -1.55
CA GLU A 320 22.57 17.75 -0.66
C GLU A 320 22.53 16.82 0.54
N ALA A 321 22.78 15.53 0.35
CA ALA A 321 22.86 14.55 1.43
C ALA A 321 23.99 14.87 2.41
N ALA A 322 25.16 15.30 1.91
CA ALA A 322 26.32 15.71 2.72
C ALA A 322 26.00 16.91 3.61
N ARG A 323 25.48 18.00 3.04
CA ARG A 323 25.07 19.19 3.83
C ARG A 323 24.03 18.82 4.89
N ARG A 324 23.11 17.91 4.56
CA ARG A 324 22.02 17.52 5.44
C ARG A 324 22.49 16.60 6.57
N VAL A 325 23.40 15.66 6.33
CA VAL A 325 23.94 14.80 7.38
C VAL A 325 24.86 15.58 8.33
N GLU A 326 25.63 16.55 7.83
CA GLU A 326 26.40 17.46 8.68
C GLU A 326 25.51 18.28 9.61
N ALA A 327 24.43 18.87 9.07
CA ALA A 327 23.47 19.61 9.87
C ALA A 327 22.78 18.72 10.92
N ALA A 328 22.43 17.48 10.55
CA ALA A 328 21.84 16.52 11.47
C ALA A 328 22.79 16.09 12.58
N LEU A 329 24.08 15.89 12.29
CA LEU A 329 25.10 15.53 13.29
C LEU A 329 25.39 16.66 14.29
N ARG A 330 25.13 17.93 13.95
CA ARG A 330 25.18 19.03 14.93
C ARG A 330 24.09 18.91 15.99
N LEU A 331 22.94 18.34 15.63
CA LEU A 331 21.81 18.10 16.54
C LEU A 331 21.94 16.75 17.27
N PHE A 332 22.47 15.73 16.58
CA PHE A 332 22.63 14.37 17.10
C PHE A 332 24.08 13.89 16.94
N PRO A 333 25.03 14.44 17.72
CA PRO A 333 26.46 14.19 17.52
C PRO A 333 26.90 12.75 17.75
N GLU A 334 26.20 12.00 18.61
CA GLU A 334 26.51 10.60 18.91
C GLU A 334 25.69 9.61 18.08
N ASP A 335 24.98 10.09 17.05
CA ASP A 335 24.13 9.22 16.27
C ASP A 335 24.93 8.31 15.32
N ALA A 336 24.96 7.02 15.65
CA ALA A 336 25.71 6.02 14.89
C ALA A 336 25.26 5.90 13.42
N VAL A 337 23.95 6.05 13.14
CA VAL A 337 23.44 5.93 11.76
C VAL A 337 23.82 7.15 10.94
N LEU A 338 23.65 8.37 11.45
CA LEU A 338 24.07 9.60 10.77
C LEU A 338 25.60 9.61 10.57
N THR A 339 26.37 9.17 11.57
CA THR A 339 27.83 9.02 11.46
C THR A 339 28.19 8.03 10.36
N GLY A 340 27.50 6.89 10.29
CA GLY A 340 27.69 5.90 9.23
C GLY A 340 27.36 6.46 7.84
N LEU A 341 26.26 7.21 7.71
CA LEU A 341 25.86 7.85 6.45
C LEU A 341 26.86 8.93 6.01
N SER A 342 27.39 9.72 6.95
CA SER A 342 28.42 10.73 6.67
C SER A 342 29.71 10.08 6.17
N ARG A 343 30.16 9.00 6.81
CA ARG A 343 31.36 8.26 6.37
C ARG A 343 31.17 7.68 4.97
N ALA A 344 30.01 7.08 4.70
CA ALA A 344 29.71 6.50 3.38
C ALA A 344 29.73 7.53 2.24
N LEU A 345 29.40 8.79 2.53
CA LEU A 345 29.53 9.91 1.60
C LEU A 345 31.00 10.25 1.35
N SER A 346 31.80 10.42 2.41
CA SER A 346 33.23 10.76 2.31
C SER A 346 34.07 9.68 1.61
N ASP A 347 33.81 8.40 1.87
CA ASP A 347 34.59 7.28 1.33
C ASP A 347 34.36 7.07 -0.18
N ARG A 348 33.21 7.48 -0.72
CA ARG A 348 32.89 7.35 -2.16
C ARG A 348 33.48 8.48 -2.98
N ASP A 349 33.54 9.69 -2.43
CA ASP A 349 34.19 10.83 -3.09
C ASP A 349 35.70 10.59 -3.26
N ALA A 350 36.33 9.88 -2.31
CA ALA A 350 37.72 9.43 -2.42
C ALA A 350 37.97 8.35 -3.50
N ARG A 351 36.93 7.65 -4.00
CA ARG A 351 37.04 6.60 -5.04
C ARG A 351 36.73 7.08 -6.45
N THR A 352 36.28 8.32 -6.60
CA THR A 352 36.21 9.01 -7.89
C THR A 352 37.50 9.82 -8.07
N PRO A 353 38.55 9.31 -8.74
CA PRO A 353 39.67 10.15 -9.06
C PRO A 353 39.17 11.27 -9.97
N SER A 354 39.51 12.49 -9.56
CA SER A 354 39.41 13.68 -10.40
C SER A 354 39.92 13.37 -11.80
N LYS A 355 39.02 13.36 -12.80
CA LYS A 355 39.44 13.51 -14.20
C LYS A 355 39.84 14.99 -14.39
N THR A 356 41.04 15.31 -13.93
CA THR A 356 41.87 16.43 -14.36
C THR A 356 43.28 15.83 -14.52
N ALA A 357 44.00 15.93 -15.63
CA ALA A 357 43.92 16.79 -16.79
C ALA A 357 44.27 16.00 -18.07
#